data_AF-A0A2R6ISM6-F1
#
_entry.id   AF-A0A2R6ISM6-F1
#
_cell.length_a   1.000
_cell.length_b   1.000
_cell.length_c   1.000
_cell.angle_alpha   90.00
_cell.angle_beta   90.00
_cell.angle_gamma   90.00
#
_symmetry.space_group_name_H-M   'P 1'
#
loop_
_entity.id
_entity.type
_entity.pdbx_description
1 polymer ?
#
loop_
_entity_poly.entity_id
_entity_poly.type
_entity_poly.pdbx_seq_one_letter_code
_entity_poly.pdbx_strand_id
1 'polypeptide(L)' 'MEVAPVEYDADLAAKHDLALYRECVDWCDEVGVERVPDLAGRVLAPDAYEREWIDRCHRTAERLENS' A
#
# COMPACT_ATOMS: atom_id res chain seq x y z
N MET A 1 24.51 -21.69 -4.39
CA MET A 1 23.48 -20.78 -3.86
C MET A 1 22.33 -21.67 -3.44
N GLU A 2 22.13 -21.84 -2.14
CA GLU A 2 20.95 -22.55 -1.61
C GLU A 2 19.79 -21.56 -1.56
N VAL A 3 18.64 -21.95 -2.08
CA VAL A 3 17.41 -21.17 -2.04
C VAL A 3 16.52 -21.78 -0.97
N ALA A 4 16.10 -20.96 0.00
CA ALA A 4 15.13 -21.41 0.98
C ALA A 4 13.76 -21.63 0.29
N PRO A 5 13.03 -22.69 0.65
CA PRO A 5 11.68 -22.88 0.15
C PRO A 5 10.78 -21.73 0.63
N VAL A 6 9.96 -21.20 -0.27
CA VAL A 6 8.95 -20.20 0.05
C VAL A 6 7.65 -20.91 0.41
N GLU A 7 7.11 -20.57 1.58
CA GLU A 7 5.79 -21.03 2.05
C GLU A 7 4.86 -19.82 2.15
N TYR A 8 3.65 -19.97 1.60
CA TYR A 8 2.64 -18.92 1.61
C TYR A 8 1.55 -19.24 2.63
N ASP A 9 1.09 -18.23 3.38
CA ASP A 9 -0.08 -18.35 4.24
C ASP A 9 -1.36 -18.43 3.39
N ALA A 10 -1.91 -19.64 3.27
CA ALA A 10 -3.11 -19.91 2.48
C ALA A 10 -4.38 -19.25 3.06
N ASP A 11 -4.40 -18.94 4.35
CA ASP A 11 -5.56 -18.35 5.02
C ASP A 11 -5.49 -16.81 5.06
N LEU A 12 -4.39 -16.19 4.61
CA LEU A 12 -4.13 -14.77 4.78
C LEU A 12 -5.29 -13.91 4.26
N ALA A 13 -5.80 -14.22 3.06
CA ALA A 13 -6.92 -13.50 2.45
C ALA A 13 -8.28 -13.79 3.11
N ALA A 14 -8.41 -14.91 3.83
CA ALA A 14 -9.61 -15.21 4.61
C ALA A 14 -9.62 -14.51 5.98
N LYS A 15 -8.42 -14.22 6.52
CA LYS A 15 -8.24 -13.56 7.82
C LYS A 15 -8.11 -12.04 7.73
N HIS A 16 -7.66 -11.52 6.58
CA HIS A 16 -7.36 -10.11 6.39
C HIS A 16 -7.93 -9.59 5.07
N ASP A 17 -8.48 -8.38 5.11
CA ASP A 17 -8.79 -7.64 3.90
C ASP A 17 -7.48 -7.11 3.29
N LEU A 18 -7.13 -7.66 2.13
CA LEU A 18 -5.93 -7.29 1.38
C LEU A 18 -6.22 -6.31 0.25
N ALA A 19 -7.48 -5.91 0.01
CA ALA A 19 -7.84 -5.05 -1.12
C ALA A 19 -7.21 -3.66 -0.98
N LEU A 20 -7.34 -3.04 0.19
CA LEU A 20 -6.70 -1.75 0.47
C LEU A 20 -5.18 -1.84 0.43
N TYR A 21 -4.62 -2.95 0.96
CA TYR A 21 -3.18 -3.18 0.91
C TYR A 21 -2.65 -3.25 -0.53
N ARG A 22 -3.36 -3.95 -1.42
CA ARG A 22 -3.00 -4.05 -2.84
C ARG A 22 -3.03 -2.69 -3.53
N GLU A 23 -4.10 -1.92 -3.32
CA GLU A 23 -4.19 -0.55 -3.83
C GLU A 23 -3.03 0.35 -3.36
N CYS A 24 -2.67 0.27 -2.08
CA CYS A 24 -1.51 1.00 -1.57
C CYS A 24 -0.19 0.61 -2.27
N VAL A 25 -0.02 -0.67 -2.61
CA VAL A 25 1.15 -1.16 -3.35
C VAL A 25 1.10 -0.67 -4.80
N ASP A 26 -0.06 -0.72 -5.46
CA ASP A 26 -0.24 -0.25 -6.83
C ASP A 26 0.07 1.26 -6.94
N TRP A 27 -0.28 2.06 -5.93
CA TRP A 27 0.08 3.48 -5.91
C TRP A 27 1.58 3.72 -5.85
N CYS A 28 2.33 2.85 -5.17
CA CYS A 28 3.79 2.92 -5.18
C CYS A 28 4.34 2.67 -6.59
N ASP A 29 3.80 1.67 -7.30
CA ASP A 29 4.17 1.36 -8.69
C ASP A 29 3.86 2.54 -9.63
N GLU A 30 2.64 3.10 -9.55
CA GLU A 30 2.20 4.25 -10.35
C GLU A 30 3.12 5.47 -10.23
N VAL A 31 3.70 5.69 -9.05
CA VAL A 31 4.57 6.86 -8.78
C VAL A 31 6.06 6.51 -8.81
N GLY A 32 6.41 5.29 -9.23
CA GLY A 32 7.79 4.82 -9.38
C GLY A 32 8.54 4.69 -8.05
N VAL A 33 7.88 4.15 -7.03
CA VAL A 33 8.47 3.82 -5.72
C VAL A 33 8.62 2.30 -5.63
N GLU A 34 9.85 1.82 -5.83
CA GLU A 34 10.17 0.38 -5.75
C GLU A 34 10.98 0.05 -4.50
N ARG A 35 11.68 1.04 -3.93
CA ARG A 35 12.59 0.89 -2.80
C ARG A 35 12.53 2.10 -1.88
N VAL A 36 12.97 1.90 -0.63
CA VAL A 36 13.03 2.97 0.38
C VAL A 36 13.73 4.25 -0.10
N PRO A 37 14.85 4.22 -0.86
CA PRO A 37 15.49 5.44 -1.35
C PRO A 37 14.65 6.28 -2.31
N ASP A 38 13.66 5.70 -2.99
CA ASP A 38 12.83 6.43 -3.96
C ASP A 38 11.85 7.41 -3.27
N LEU A 39 11.70 7.28 -1.95
CA LEU A 39 10.98 8.21 -1.08
C LEU A 39 11.82 9.43 -0.69
N ALA A 40 13.13 9.44 -0.94
CA ALA A 40 13.99 10.57 -0.61
C ALA A 40 13.51 11.84 -1.35
N GLY A 41 13.32 12.93 -0.60
CA GLY A 41 12.81 14.20 -1.15
C GLY A 41 11.30 14.24 -1.37
N ARG A 42 10.55 13.15 -1.13
CA ARG A 42 9.08 13.11 -1.19
C ARG A 42 8.40 13.38 0.16
N VAL A 43 9.03 14.20 1.02
CA VAL A 43 8.50 14.53 2.34
C VAL A 43 7.38 15.54 2.21
N LEU A 44 6.20 15.20 2.72
CA LEU A 44 5.03 16.06 2.70
C LEU A 44 4.99 16.97 3.94
N ALA A 45 4.56 18.21 3.74
CA ALA A 45 4.15 19.08 4.85
C ALA A 45 2.87 18.51 5.51
N PRO A 46 2.57 18.84 6.78
CA PRO A 46 1.43 18.26 7.51
C PRO A 46 0.10 18.32 6.75
N ASP A 47 -0.27 19.49 6.20
CA ASP A 47 -1.52 19.65 5.46
C ASP A 47 -1.56 18.84 4.15
N ALA A 48 -0.40 18.68 3.51
CA ALA A 48 -0.27 17.85 2.32
C ALA A 48 -0.34 16.36 2.69
N TYR A 49 0.23 15.95 3.82
CA TYR A 49 0.11 14.58 4.32
C TYR A 49 -1.34 14.22 4.61
N GLU A 50 -2.10 15.09 5.26
CA GLU A 50 -3.52 14.85 5.54
C GLU A 50 -4.31 14.60 4.23
N ARG A 51 -4.16 15.50 3.26
CA ARG A 51 -4.93 15.42 2.00
C ARG A 51 -4.48 14.31 1.05
N GLU A 52 -3.17 14.17 0.86
CA GLU A 52 -2.60 13.28 -0.16
C GLU A 52 -2.47 11.83 0.35
N TRP A 53 -2.41 11.64 1.68
CA TRP A 53 -2.30 10.33 2.30
C TRP A 53 -3.55 9.93 3.07
N ILE A 54 -3.90 10.65 4.15
CA ILE A 54 -5.00 10.24 5.05
C ILE A 54 -6.34 10.23 4.32
N ASP A 55 -6.71 11.34 3.67
CA ASP A 55 -8.00 11.43 2.98
C ASP A 55 -8.08 10.46 1.79
N ARG A 56 -6.96 10.22 1.09
CA ARG A 56 -6.91 9.24 -0.01
C ARG A 56 -7.16 7.83 0.51
N CYS A 57 -6.52 7.45 1.61
CA CYS A 57 -6.72 6.16 2.25
C CYS A 57 -8.18 5.97 2.68
N HIS A 58 -8.79 6.95 3.34
CA HIS A 58 -10.21 6.88 3.73
C HIS A 58 -11.14 6.72 2.53
N ARG A 59 -11.01 7.56 1.49
CA ARG A 59 -11.83 7.43 0.28
C ARG A 59 -11.68 6.07 -0.40
N THR A 60 -10.49 5.48 -0.33
CA THR A 60 -10.21 4.18 -0.94
C THR A 60 -10.84 3.06 -0.13
N ALA A 61 -10.70 3.09 1.20
CA ALA A 61 -11.35 2.13 2.09
C ALA A 61 -12.88 2.18 1.91
N GLU A 62 -13.47 3.37 1.96
CA GLU A 62 -14.91 3.57 1.75
C GLU A 62 -15.37 3.04 0.37
N ARG A 63 -14.58 3.26 -0.68
CA ARG A 63 -14.87 2.72 -2.02
C ARG A 63 -14.86 1.19 -2.04
N LEU A 64 -13.88 0.57 -1.39
CA LEU A 64 -13.73 -0.88 -1.37
C LEU A 64 -14.81 -1.57 -0.52
N GLU A 65 -15.22 -0.95 0.59
CA GLU A 65 -16.34 -1.43 1.42
C GLU A 65 -17.69 -1.39 0.69
N ASN A 66 -17.85 -0.47 -0.26
CA ASN A 66 -19.07 -0.28 -1.04
C ASN A 66 -19.01 -0.91 -2.45
N SER A 67 -18.01 -1.76 -2.74
CA SER A 67 -17.77 -2.38 -4.04
C SER A 67 -18.36 -3.78 -4.19
#